data_AF-A0A2W0ETA8-F1
#
_entry.id   AF-A0A2W0ETA8-F1
#
_cell.length_a   1.000
_cell.length_b   1.000
_cell.length_c   1.000
_cell.angle_alpha   90.00
_cell.angle_beta   90.00
_cell.angle_gamma   90.00
#
_symmetry.space_group_name_H-M   'P 1'
#
loop_
_entity.id
_entity.type
_entity.pdbx_description
1 polymer ?
#
loop_
_entity_poly.entity_id
_entity_poly.type
_entity_poly.pdbx_seq_one_letter_code
_entity_poly.pdbx_strand_id
1 'polypeptide(L)'
;MGGQIFPTQLNKIKGFFSGTAALCGLLNAPKGRRHFTLKLEAIETLVLACGPQAERSFEDFTADWLGDRCGLIVGREAAGRSGLLKDFDATIFEENERQLAEQMRATGMLRVYSDATRMVSAEVAL
;
A
#
# COMPACT_ATOMS: atom_id res chain seq x y z
N MET A 1 28.81 9.93 -19.13
CA MET A 1 28.13 9.07 -20.12
C MET A 1 26.63 9.11 -19.86
N GLY A 2 25.86 9.86 -20.65
CA GLY A 2 24.40 9.83 -20.60
C GLY A 2 23.88 8.99 -21.76
N GLY A 3 23.47 7.75 -21.51
CA GLY A 3 22.82 6.94 -22.54
C GLY A 3 21.42 7.49 -22.82
N GLN A 4 21.13 7.81 -24.08
CA GLN A 4 19.76 8.16 -24.48
C GLN A 4 18.85 6.92 -24.39
N ILE A 5 17.71 7.06 -23.73
CA ILE A 5 16.67 6.02 -23.66
C ILE A 5 15.75 6.21 -24.85
N PHE A 6 15.74 5.24 -25.78
CA PHE A 6 14.84 5.25 -26.93
C PHE A 6 13.41 4.86 -26.52
N PRO A 7 12.36 5.30 -27.24
CA PRO A 7 10.97 4.97 -26.91
C PRO A 7 10.69 3.47 -26.79
N THR A 8 11.34 2.63 -27.61
CA THR A 8 11.21 1.17 -27.55
C THR A 8 11.81 0.58 -26.28
N GLN A 9 12.92 1.13 -25.79
CA GLN A 9 13.52 0.74 -24.51
C GLN A 9 12.64 1.21 -23.35
N LEU A 10 12.09 2.42 -23.42
CA LEU A 10 11.16 2.93 -22.42
C LEU A 10 9.92 2.02 -22.29
N ASN A 11 9.38 1.53 -23.40
CA ASN A 11 8.25 0.60 -23.38
C ASN A 11 8.63 -0.75 -22.75
N LYS A 12 9.83 -1.27 -23.02
CA LYS A 12 10.35 -2.49 -22.37
C LYS A 12 10.49 -2.30 -20.86
N ILE A 13 11.02 -1.14 -20.44
CA ILE A 13 11.17 -0.78 -19.02
C ILE A 13 9.79 -0.71 -18.34
N LYS A 14 8.83 -0.01 -18.94
CA LYS A 14 7.45 0.06 -18.42
C LYS A 14 6.82 -1.34 -18.32
N GLY A 15 6.97 -2.16 -19.37
CA GLY A 15 6.44 -3.52 -19.38
C GLY A 15 7.03 -4.40 -18.28
N PHE A 16 8.34 -4.32 -18.07
CA PHE A 16 9.01 -5.03 -16.98
C PHE A 16 8.45 -4.61 -15.61
N PHE A 17 8.46 -3.31 -15.29
CA PHE A 17 8.00 -2.83 -13.98
C PHE A 17 6.52 -3.11 -13.73
N SER A 18 5.64 -2.85 -14.71
CA SER A 18 4.20 -3.12 -14.56
C SER A 18 3.92 -4.62 -14.45
N GLY A 19 4.64 -5.45 -15.20
CA GLY A 19 4.54 -6.91 -15.11
C GLY A 19 4.98 -7.44 -13.75
N THR A 20 6.11 -6.97 -13.24
CA THR A 20 6.61 -7.32 -11.90
C THR A 20 5.64 -6.87 -10.81
N ALA A 21 5.17 -5.62 -10.86
CA ALA A 21 4.23 -5.11 -9.87
C ALA A 21 2.91 -5.90 -9.87
N ALA A 22 2.41 -6.32 -11.04
CA ALA A 22 1.23 -7.19 -11.12
C ALA A 22 1.48 -8.57 -10.50
N LEU A 23 2.63 -9.20 -10.79
CA LEU A 23 3.00 -10.50 -10.23
C LEU A 23 3.14 -10.46 -8.71
N CYS A 24 3.75 -9.39 -8.18
CA CYS A 24 3.87 -9.13 -6.77
C CYS A 24 2.56 -8.67 -6.11
N GLY A 25 1.46 -8.56 -6.85
CA GLY A 25 0.17 -8.18 -6.29
C GLY A 25 0.08 -6.71 -5.85
N LEU A 26 0.86 -5.81 -6.45
CA LEU A 26 0.88 -4.37 -6.14
C LEU A 26 -0.03 -3.54 -7.05
N LEU A 27 -0.60 -4.12 -8.11
CA LEU A 27 -1.42 -3.40 -9.08
C LEU A 27 -2.90 -3.80 -8.98
N ASN A 28 -3.76 -2.80 -9.18
CA ASN A 28 -5.19 -3.02 -9.31
C ASN A 28 -5.55 -3.86 -10.54
N ALA A 29 -6.69 -4.55 -10.49
CA ALA A 29 -7.26 -5.19 -11.67
C ALA A 29 -7.44 -4.14 -12.81
N PRO A 30 -7.03 -4.45 -14.06
CA PRO A 30 -7.07 -3.49 -15.16
C PRO A 30 -8.49 -3.09 -15.60
N LYS A 31 -9.53 -3.76 -15.08
CA LYS A 31 -10.95 -3.49 -15.35
C LYS A 31 -11.76 -3.60 -14.07
N GLY A 32 -12.83 -2.80 -13.96
CA GLY A 32 -13.75 -2.79 -12.80
C GLY A 32 -13.55 -1.60 -11.86
N ARG A 33 -14.25 -1.60 -10.72
CA ARG A 33 -13.99 -0.63 -9.66
C ARG A 33 -12.55 -0.83 -9.17
N ARG A 34 -11.75 0.25 -9.20
CA ARG A 34 -10.34 0.28 -8.78
C ARG A 34 -10.23 0.21 -7.26
N HIS A 35 -10.78 -0.84 -6.66
CA HIS A 35 -10.65 -1.10 -5.24
C HIS A 35 -9.22 -1.56 -4.93
N PHE A 36 -8.79 -1.29 -3.69
CA PHE A 36 -7.57 -1.81 -3.12
C PHE A 36 -7.41 -3.32 -3.39
N THR A 37 -6.31 -3.70 -4.04
CA THR A 37 -6.05 -5.09 -4.47
C THR A 37 -4.63 -5.56 -4.12
N LEU A 38 -4.05 -5.02 -3.04
CA LEU A 38 -2.80 -5.59 -2.54
C LEU A 38 -3.03 -7.03 -2.12
N LYS A 39 -2.26 -7.95 -2.70
CA LYS A 39 -2.27 -9.34 -2.25
C LYS A 39 -1.66 -9.43 -0.86
N LEU A 40 -2.04 -10.47 -0.12
CA LEU A 40 -1.58 -10.67 1.25
C LEU A 40 -0.06 -10.70 1.36
N GLU A 41 0.61 -11.40 0.44
CA GLU A 41 2.07 -11.53 0.44
C GLU A 41 2.76 -10.16 0.21
N ALA A 42 2.12 -9.27 -0.54
CA ALA A 42 2.58 -7.90 -0.74
C ALA A 42 2.45 -7.08 0.54
N ILE A 43 1.33 -7.24 1.25
CA ILE A 43 1.07 -6.56 2.53
C ILE A 43 2.08 -7.04 3.59
N GLU A 44 2.28 -8.35 3.73
CA GLU A 44 3.29 -8.93 4.63
C GLU A 44 4.69 -8.40 4.33
N THR A 45 5.06 -8.36 3.05
CA THR A 45 6.35 -7.80 2.62
C THR A 45 6.49 -6.33 3.01
N LEU A 46 5.44 -5.52 2.83
CA LEU A 46 5.44 -4.09 3.20
C LEU A 46 5.52 -3.89 4.73
N VAL A 47 4.86 -4.74 5.51
CA VAL A 47 4.94 -4.74 6.99
C VAL A 47 6.36 -5.12 7.44
N LEU A 48 6.94 -6.19 6.91
CA LEU A 48 8.31 -6.61 7.21
C LEU A 48 9.35 -5.54 6.81
N ALA A 49 9.15 -4.92 5.65
CA ALA A 49 10.04 -3.86 5.15
C ALA A 49 9.93 -2.55 5.94
N CYS A 50 8.80 -2.29 6.62
CA CYS A 50 8.61 -1.12 7.48
C CYS A 50 9.62 -1.09 8.65
N GLY A 51 10.18 -2.24 9.00
CA GLY A 51 11.29 -2.39 9.92
C GLY A 51 10.87 -3.07 11.24
N PRO A 52 11.74 -3.92 11.81
CA PRO A 52 11.39 -4.79 12.95
C PRO A 52 11.39 -4.09 14.34
N GLN A 53 11.65 -2.78 14.44
CA GLN A 53 12.04 -2.17 15.72
C GLN A 53 10.96 -1.40 16.50
N ALA A 54 9.74 -1.22 15.99
CA ALA A 54 8.65 -0.69 16.80
C ALA A 54 7.28 -1.04 16.21
N GLU A 55 6.37 -1.52 17.05
CA GLU A 55 4.93 -1.45 16.77
C GLU A 55 4.60 -0.02 16.32
N ARG A 56 3.92 0.10 15.18
CA ARG A 56 3.53 1.40 14.61
C ARG A 56 2.02 1.51 14.59
N SER A 57 1.48 2.71 14.79
CA SER A 57 0.06 2.93 14.55
C SER A 57 -0.30 2.58 13.10
N PHE A 58 -1.52 2.10 12.88
CA PHE A 58 -2.00 1.81 11.54
C PHE A 58 -2.08 3.08 10.67
N GLU A 59 -2.37 4.21 11.29
CA GLU A 59 -2.39 5.52 10.69
C GLU A 59 -1.00 5.91 10.17
N ASP A 60 0.05 5.82 10.99
CA ASP A 60 1.43 6.11 10.55
C ASP A 60 1.93 5.06 9.54
N PHE A 61 1.45 3.82 9.62
CA PHE A 61 1.76 2.80 8.62
C PHE A 61 1.18 3.17 7.25
N THR A 62 -0.08 3.60 7.20
CA THR A 62 -0.75 3.92 5.93
C THR A 62 -0.33 5.27 5.36
N ALA A 63 -0.18 6.29 6.20
CA ALA A 63 0.09 7.64 5.75
C ALA A 63 1.59 7.89 5.52
N ASP A 64 2.43 7.54 6.48
CA ASP A 64 3.87 7.83 6.41
C ASP A 64 4.63 6.71 5.69
N TRP A 65 4.45 5.45 6.11
CA TRP A 65 5.19 4.36 5.48
C TRP A 65 4.68 4.06 4.07
N LEU A 66 3.42 3.67 3.91
CA LEU A 66 2.89 3.37 2.59
C LEU A 66 2.83 4.62 1.71
N GLY A 67 2.27 5.73 2.22
CA GLY A 67 2.13 6.97 1.46
C GLY A 67 3.47 7.62 1.11
N ASP A 68 4.19 8.13 2.12
CA ASP A 68 5.37 8.96 1.87
C ASP A 68 6.62 8.16 1.49
N ARG A 69 6.80 6.96 2.04
CA ARG A 69 8.01 6.14 1.77
C ARG A 69 7.85 5.19 0.59
N CYS A 70 6.67 4.57 0.41
CA CYS A 70 6.43 3.62 -0.68
C CYS A 70 5.68 4.23 -1.87
N GLY A 71 5.06 5.40 -1.74
CA GLY A 71 4.24 6.01 -2.79
C GLY A 71 2.89 5.31 -3.00
N LEU A 72 2.45 4.48 -2.05
CA LEU A 72 1.20 3.73 -2.08
C LEU A 72 0.13 4.48 -1.29
N ILE A 73 -0.75 5.19 -2.01
CA ILE A 73 -1.83 5.97 -1.40
C ILE A 73 -3.04 5.09 -1.14
N VAL A 74 -3.23 4.70 0.11
CA VAL A 74 -4.35 3.84 0.53
C VAL A 74 -5.43 4.65 1.26
N GLY A 75 -5.04 5.41 2.29
CA GLY A 75 -5.95 6.14 3.18
C GLY A 75 -6.20 7.59 2.79
N ARG A 76 -7.25 8.18 3.39
CA ARG A 76 -7.70 9.55 3.11
C ARG A 76 -6.60 10.57 3.42
N GLU A 77 -5.87 10.36 4.51
CA GLU A 77 -4.83 11.29 4.94
C GLU A 77 -3.71 11.41 3.89
N ALA A 78 -3.14 10.27 3.47
CA ALA A 78 -2.14 10.22 2.41
C ALA A 78 -2.64 10.85 1.10
N ALA A 79 -3.90 10.58 0.72
CA ALA A 79 -4.52 11.16 -0.46
C ALA A 79 -4.67 12.69 -0.37
N GLY A 80 -4.93 13.21 0.82
CA GLY A 80 -4.96 14.64 1.09
C GLY A 80 -3.57 15.28 0.90
N ARG A 81 -2.53 14.67 1.49
CA ARG A 81 -1.14 15.13 1.34
C ARG A 81 -0.66 15.12 -0.11
N SER A 82 -1.07 14.11 -0.88
CA SER A 82 -0.70 13.96 -2.30
C SER A 82 -1.58 14.76 -3.27
N GLY A 83 -2.60 15.47 -2.78
CA GLY A 83 -3.53 16.27 -3.57
C GLY A 83 -4.56 15.47 -4.39
N LEU A 84 -4.65 14.15 -4.21
CA LEU A 84 -5.55 13.28 -4.98
C LEU A 84 -7.03 13.52 -4.66
N LEU A 85 -7.34 14.09 -3.49
CA LEU A 85 -8.72 14.43 -3.12
C LEU A 85 -9.35 15.54 -3.99
N LYS A 86 -8.55 16.19 -4.86
CA LYS A 86 -9.07 17.14 -5.87
C LYS A 86 -9.72 16.44 -7.05
N ASP A 87 -9.25 15.22 -7.36
CA ASP A 87 -9.63 14.47 -8.55
C ASP A 87 -10.48 13.24 -8.21
N PHE A 88 -10.44 12.78 -6.95
CA PHE A 88 -11.08 11.55 -6.49
C PHE A 88 -11.88 11.77 -5.21
N ASP A 89 -12.99 11.04 -5.08
CA ASP A 89 -13.83 11.03 -3.89
C ASP A 89 -13.06 10.42 -2.70
N ALA A 90 -13.10 11.11 -1.56
CA ALA A 90 -12.42 10.68 -0.34
C ALA A 90 -12.90 9.32 0.18
N THR A 91 -14.15 8.95 -0.09
CA THR A 91 -14.75 7.66 0.31
C THR A 91 -14.05 6.46 -0.32
N ILE A 92 -13.39 6.63 -1.48
CA ILE A 92 -12.59 5.57 -2.11
C ILE A 92 -11.41 5.19 -1.20
N PHE A 93 -10.74 6.19 -0.64
CA PHE A 93 -9.57 5.99 0.21
C PHE A 93 -9.96 5.49 1.60
N GLU A 94 -11.08 5.95 2.15
CA GLU A 94 -11.61 5.41 3.41
C GLU A 94 -11.97 3.93 3.28
N GLU A 95 -12.61 3.55 2.17
CA GLU A 95 -12.96 2.16 1.89
C GLU A 95 -11.73 1.29 1.68
N ASN A 96 -10.71 1.80 0.97
CA ASN A 96 -9.43 1.11 0.80
C ASN A 96 -8.71 0.89 2.14
N GLU A 97 -8.67 1.92 2.98
CA GLU A 97 -8.06 1.86 4.31
C GLU A 97 -8.79 0.84 5.21
N ARG A 98 -10.13 0.83 5.18
CA ARG A 98 -10.95 -0.16 5.89
C ARG A 98 -10.65 -1.59 5.43
N GLN A 99 -10.62 -1.83 4.12
CA GLN A 99 -10.33 -3.15 3.56
C GLN A 99 -8.91 -3.63 3.90
N LEU A 100 -7.92 -2.74 3.83
CA LEU A 100 -6.55 -3.06 4.23
C LEU A 100 -6.48 -3.44 5.72
N ALA A 101 -7.14 -2.69 6.60
CA ALA A 101 -7.20 -3.00 8.02
C ALA A 101 -7.84 -4.37 8.28
N GLU A 102 -8.93 -4.70 7.58
CA GLU A 102 -9.60 -6.00 7.68
C GLU A 102 -8.67 -7.16 7.27
N GLN A 103 -7.94 -7.01 6.16
CA GLN A 103 -6.98 -8.02 5.70
C GLN A 103 -5.81 -8.20 6.68
N MET A 104 -5.24 -7.10 7.17
CA MET A 104 -4.13 -7.14 8.13
C MET A 104 -4.55 -7.74 9.47
N ARG A 105 -5.80 -7.49 9.90
CA ARG A 105 -6.34 -8.08 11.13
C ARG A 105 -6.54 -9.59 10.99
N ALA A 106 -7.08 -10.03 9.84
CA ALA A 106 -7.30 -11.45 9.56
C ALA A 106 -5.99 -12.28 9.55
N THR A 107 -4.85 -11.61 9.39
CA THR A 107 -3.52 -12.23 9.21
C THR A 107 -2.59 -11.99 10.40
N GLY A 108 -3.10 -11.35 11.46
CA GLY A 108 -2.33 -11.08 12.69
C GLY A 108 -1.37 -9.90 12.59
N MET A 109 -1.23 -9.26 11.43
CA MET A 109 -0.37 -8.09 11.22
C MET A 109 -0.93 -6.81 11.84
N LEU A 110 -2.23 -6.77 12.15
CA LEU A 110 -2.89 -5.65 12.82
C LEU A 110 -3.55 -6.11 14.12
N ARG A 111 -3.07 -5.57 15.24
CA ARG A 111 -3.68 -5.73 16.57
C ARG A 111 -4.59 -4.53 16.85
N VAL A 112 -5.78 -4.81 17.38
CA VAL A 112 -6.74 -3.78 17.80
C VAL A 112 -6.98 -3.93 19.30
N TYR A 113 -6.63 -2.90 20.07
CA TYR A 113 -6.77 -2.85 21.51
C TYR A 113 -8.18 -2.40 21.92
N SER A 114 -8.52 -2.57 23.20
CA SER A 114 -9.87 -2.24 23.74
C SER A 114 -10.24 -0.76 23.66
N ASP A 115 -9.24 0.12 23.56
CA ASP A 115 -9.38 1.56 23.39
C ASP A 115 -9.45 1.99 21.90
N ALA A 116 -9.63 1.02 20.99
CA ALA A 116 -9.60 1.17 19.55
C ALA A 116 -8.24 1.56 18.95
N THR A 117 -7.16 1.53 19.74
CA THR A 117 -5.80 1.70 19.22
C THR A 117 -5.47 0.56 18.24
N ARG A 118 -4.95 0.91 17.06
CA ARG A 118 -4.61 -0.02 15.97
C ARG A 118 -3.10 -0.06 15.77
N MET A 119 -2.46 -1.19 16.04
CA MET A 119 -1.01 -1.34 15.94
C MET A 119 -0.62 -2.39 14.91
N VAL A 120 0.30 -2.02 14.03
CA VAL A 120 0.91 -2.89 13.02
C VAL A 120 2.19 -3.48 13.57
N SER A 121 2.34 -4.80 13.47
CA SER A 121 3.58 -5.49 13.82
C SER A 121 3.88 -6.64 12.87
N ALA A 122 5.17 -6.94 12.72
CA ALA A 122 5.66 -8.07 11.92
C ALA A 122 5.69 -9.40 12.70
N GLU A 123 5.29 -9.40 13.98
CA GLU A 123 5.13 -10.64 14.75
C GLU A 123 3.89 -11.38 14.25
N VAL A 124 4.10 -12.26 13.28
CA VAL A 124 3.13 -13.30 12.95
C VAL A 124 3.01 -14.19 14.18
N ALA A 125 1.82 -14.24 14.78
CA ALA A 125 1.52 -15.21 15.81
C ALA A 125 1.61 -16.62 15.19
N LEU A 126 2.76 -17.28 15.38
CA LEU A 126 2.92 -18.71 15.18
C LEU A 126 2.27 -19.47 16.33
#